data_AF-A0A180ENQ5-F1
#
_entry.id   AF-A0A180ENQ5-F1
#
_cell.length_a   1.000
_cell.length_b   1.000
_cell.length_c   1.000
_cell.angle_alpha   90.00
_cell.angle_beta   90.00
_cell.angle_gamma   90.00
#
_symmetry.space_group_name_H-M   'P 1'
#
loop_
_entity.id
_entity.type
_entity.pdbx_description
1 polymer ?
#
loop_
_entity_poly.entity_id
_entity_poly.type
_entity_poly.pdbx_seq_one_letter_code
_entity_poly.pdbx_strand_id
1 'polypeptide(L)'
;MSLAIGALLVAILLLPGIVFRYLYIRSDALRKTIDLSLLSEAVFILIPSLLLHLFGRLVAEHLLGWDINLRQIYLLLTNSSAIDFALIDEGYPFFVGYILTLCILAGALAIGFQQLVVRLGWDERYKLLRIYNDWDKFFSGHALPKAEREQIEFIQVDVVCSSSAGDVLYTGVLENYSLNKDQGIDRIFLSNAFRRELKDDLQLDSMTVSLPADYPSYRTKDFDDRYYALPGAYFVIPFGEIKNLNIIYNTLKETSAPATDSLIVQKAAGAAAGAGQGPEKGPGANEGPTSPSDLGDGK
;
A
#
# COMPACT_ATOMS: atom_id res chain seq x y z
N MET A 1 24.26 39.75 23.12
CA MET A 1 22.99 39.31 22.52
C MET A 1 23.16 37.91 21.97
N SER A 2 22.08 37.16 22.03
CA SER A 2 22.09 35.74 22.37
C SER A 2 22.47 34.83 21.21
N LEU A 3 23.16 33.74 21.53
CA LEU A 3 23.36 32.53 20.71
C LEU A 3 22.11 32.12 19.89
N ALA A 4 20.91 32.49 20.37
CA ALA A 4 19.64 32.35 19.67
C ALA A 4 19.57 33.01 18.27
N ILE A 5 20.17 34.19 18.03
CA ILE A 5 20.11 34.86 16.72
C ILE A 5 20.92 34.07 15.69
N GLY A 6 22.13 33.65 16.04
CA GLY A 6 22.96 32.80 15.19
C GLY A 6 22.28 31.46 14.91
N ALA A 7 21.70 30.83 15.94
CA ALA A 7 20.95 29.59 15.78
C ALA A 7 19.72 29.74 14.87
N LEU A 8 18.97 30.85 15.00
CA LEU A 8 17.84 31.16 14.13
C LEU A 8 18.30 31.35 12.68
N LEU A 9 19.40 32.07 12.45
CA LEU A 9 19.96 32.25 11.11
C LEU A 9 20.39 30.92 10.50
N VAL A 10 21.06 30.05 11.26
CA VAL A 10 21.39 28.69 10.80
C VAL A 10 20.12 27.91 10.45
N ALA A 11 19.08 27.97 11.28
CA ALA A 11 17.81 27.30 11.00
C ALA A 11 17.16 27.81 9.70
N ILE A 12 17.20 29.11 9.45
CA ILE A 12 16.70 29.72 8.20
C ILE A 12 17.54 29.26 6.99
N LEU A 13 18.86 29.20 7.11
CA LEU A 13 19.76 28.70 6.06
C LEU A 13 19.61 27.19 5.80
N LEU A 14 19.05 26.43 6.74
CA LEU A 14 18.74 25.01 6.54
C LEU A 14 17.34 24.78 5.97
N LEU A 15 16.49 25.82 5.93
CA LEU A 15 15.09 25.72 5.53
C LEU A 15 14.89 25.16 4.11
N PRO A 16 15.68 25.51 3.08
CA PRO A 16 15.61 24.86 1.77
C PRO A 16 15.85 23.35 1.84
N GLY A 17 16.86 22.91 2.61
CA GLY A 17 17.12 21.49 2.84
C GLY A 17 16.00 20.77 3.60
N ILE A 18 15.40 21.44 4.60
CA ILE A 18 14.25 20.91 5.35
C ILE A 18 13.04 20.73 4.42
N VAL A 19 12.74 21.74 3.59
CA VAL A 19 11.65 21.67 2.60
C VAL A 19 11.91 20.56 1.59
N PHE A 20 13.15 20.43 1.09
CA PHE A 20 13.54 19.34 0.21
C PHE A 20 13.24 17.99 0.85
N ARG A 21 13.72 17.78 2.08
CA ARG A 21 13.56 16.52 2.81
C ARG A 21 12.09 16.20 3.08
N TYR A 22 11.31 17.20 3.53
CA TYR A 22 9.89 17.04 3.80
C TYR A 22 9.11 16.60 2.55
N LEU A 23 9.33 17.26 1.42
CA LEU A 23 8.64 16.93 0.16
C LEU A 23 9.16 15.66 -0.48
N TYR A 24 10.44 15.32 -0.32
CA TYR A 24 11.02 14.07 -0.81
C TYR A 24 10.42 12.84 -0.12
N ILE A 25 10.19 12.91 1.19
CA ILE A 25 9.56 11.81 1.93
C ILE A 25 8.06 11.79 1.67
N ARG A 26 7.40 12.94 1.52
CA ARG A 26 5.93 13.02 1.34
C ARG A 26 5.46 12.10 0.21
N SER A 27 4.77 11.03 0.59
CA SER A 27 4.08 10.10 -0.31
C SER A 27 2.65 9.95 0.17
N ASP A 28 1.73 9.69 -0.76
CA ASP A 28 0.29 9.59 -0.46
C ASP A 28 -0.06 8.42 0.48
N ALA A 29 0.88 7.47 0.66
CA ALA A 29 0.71 6.30 1.51
C ALA A 29 1.23 6.48 2.95
N LEU A 30 1.94 7.57 3.27
CA LEU A 30 2.70 7.67 4.52
C LEU A 30 1.83 7.85 5.76
N ARG A 31 1.49 6.72 6.39
CA ARG A 31 1.33 6.62 7.84
C ARG A 31 2.74 6.77 8.46
N LYS A 32 3.02 7.97 8.96
CA LYS A 32 4.28 8.43 9.56
C LYS A 32 4.93 7.38 10.46
N THR A 33 6.17 7.04 10.17
CA THR A 33 7.41 7.53 10.80
C THR A 33 8.56 6.91 10.00
N ILE A 34 9.64 7.64 9.73
CA ILE A 34 10.87 6.99 9.30
C ILE A 34 11.89 7.40 10.35
N ASP A 35 12.33 6.45 11.19
CA ASP A 35 13.51 6.66 12.02
C ASP A 35 14.73 6.59 11.14
N LEU A 36 15.05 7.73 10.55
CA LEU A 36 16.40 7.97 10.12
C LEU A 36 17.18 8.38 11.35
N SER A 37 18.37 7.81 11.49
CA SER A 37 19.37 8.32 12.43
C SER A 37 19.44 9.84 12.31
N LEU A 38 19.50 10.55 13.44
CA LEU A 38 19.63 12.01 13.46
C LEU A 38 20.77 12.48 12.54
N LEU A 39 21.83 11.68 12.43
CA LEU A 39 22.94 11.92 11.50
C LEU A 39 22.48 11.85 10.04
N SER A 40 21.73 10.82 9.65
CA SER A 40 21.22 10.71 8.28
C SER A 40 20.22 11.81 7.93
N GLU A 41 19.36 12.24 8.86
CA GLU A 41 18.49 13.40 8.63
C GLU A 41 19.30 14.69 8.49
N ALA A 42 20.29 14.89 9.37
CA ALA A 42 21.17 16.05 9.29
C ALA A 42 21.90 16.10 7.94
N VAL A 43 22.42 14.97 7.46
CA VAL A 43 23.08 14.87 6.14
C VAL A 43 22.11 15.17 5.01
N PHE A 44 20.88 14.64 5.07
CA PHE A 44 19.85 14.85 4.04
C PHE A 44 19.32 16.27 3.97
N ILE A 45 19.40 17.02 5.07
CA ILE A 45 19.02 18.43 5.12
C ILE A 45 20.22 19.28 4.70
N LEU A 46 21.39 19.02 5.27
CA LEU A 46 22.58 19.85 5.09
C LEU A 46 23.10 19.83 3.65
N ILE A 47 23.21 18.66 3.04
CA ILE A 47 23.79 18.54 1.68
C ILE A 47 22.93 19.29 0.66
N PRO A 48 21.62 19.05 0.53
CA PRO A 48 20.78 19.81 -0.39
C PRO A 48 20.76 21.30 -0.08
N SER A 49 20.71 21.71 1.20
CA SER A 49 20.74 23.14 1.54
C SER A 49 22.03 23.81 1.07
N LEU A 50 23.19 23.18 1.31
CA LEU A 50 24.48 23.71 0.87
C LEU A 50 24.56 23.81 -0.67
N LEU A 51 24.13 22.77 -1.38
CA LEU A 51 24.14 22.76 -2.85
C LEU A 51 23.20 23.81 -3.44
N LEU A 52 22.01 23.99 -2.84
CA LEU A 52 21.05 25.00 -3.24
C LEU A 52 21.57 26.42 -2.98
N HIS A 53 22.22 26.65 -1.84
CA HIS A 53 22.84 27.95 -1.57
C HIS A 53 24.00 28.25 -2.52
N LEU A 54 24.84 27.25 -2.83
CA LEU A 54 25.93 27.40 -3.80
C LEU A 54 25.37 27.74 -5.19
N PHE A 55 24.37 26.99 -5.64
CA PHE A 55 23.71 27.25 -6.92
C PHE A 55 23.00 28.61 -6.93
N GLY A 56 22.22 28.91 -5.90
CA GLY A 56 21.51 30.17 -5.77
C GLY A 56 22.43 31.38 -5.73
N ARG A 57 23.60 31.24 -5.10
CA ARG A 57 24.65 32.28 -5.11
C ARG A 57 25.18 32.52 -6.52
N LEU A 58 25.54 31.45 -7.24
CA LEU A 58 26.01 31.56 -8.62
C LEU A 58 24.98 32.27 -9.50
N VAL A 59 23.70 31.92 -9.35
CA VAL A 59 22.59 32.58 -10.06
C VAL A 59 22.44 34.04 -9.65
N ALA A 60 22.46 34.33 -8.35
CA ALA A 60 22.32 35.70 -7.86
C ALA A 60 23.44 36.62 -8.36
N GLU A 61 24.70 36.17 -8.28
CA GLU A 61 25.87 36.96 -8.69
C GLU A 61 25.95 37.11 -10.21
N HIS A 62 25.76 36.04 -10.98
CA HIS A 62 26.04 36.05 -12.42
C HIS A 62 24.84 36.41 -13.28
N LEU A 63 23.60 36.11 -12.84
CA LEU A 63 22.40 36.38 -13.63
C LEU A 63 21.65 37.63 -13.15
N LEU A 64 21.64 37.89 -11.84
CA LEU A 64 20.87 39.01 -11.26
C LEU A 64 21.75 40.20 -10.87
N GLY A 65 23.07 40.03 -10.83
CA GLY A 65 24.02 41.06 -10.39
C GLY A 65 23.91 41.39 -8.91
N TRP A 66 23.37 40.48 -8.09
CA TRP A 66 23.25 40.66 -6.64
C TRP A 66 24.54 40.22 -5.95
N ASP A 67 25.11 41.11 -5.13
CA ASP A 67 26.28 40.80 -4.33
C ASP A 67 25.87 40.22 -2.97
N ILE A 68 26.17 38.95 -2.74
CA ILE A 68 25.89 38.27 -1.46
C ILE A 68 27.07 38.49 -0.53
N ASN A 69 26.92 39.41 0.42
CA ASN A 69 27.95 39.73 1.40
C ASN A 69 28.06 38.65 2.50
N LEU A 70 28.81 37.58 2.22
CA LEU A 70 29.05 36.48 3.16
C LEU A 70 29.72 36.93 4.47
N ARG A 71 30.46 38.06 4.44
CA ARG A 71 31.08 38.62 5.65
C ARG A 71 30.02 39.05 6.65
N GLN A 72 28.93 39.68 6.21
CA GLN A 72 27.86 40.07 7.12
C GLN A 72 27.14 38.85 7.72
N ILE A 73 26.92 37.81 6.92
CA ILE A 73 26.34 36.54 7.41
C ILE A 73 27.25 35.93 8.49
N TYR A 74 28.57 35.92 8.27
CA TYR A 74 29.54 35.44 9.27
C TYR A 74 29.55 36.30 10.54
N LEU A 75 29.50 37.63 10.41
CA LEU A 75 29.45 38.55 11.56
C LEU A 75 28.15 38.39 12.36
N LEU A 76 27.03 38.15 11.69
CA LEU A 76 25.74 37.79 12.30
C LEU A 76 25.82 36.46 13.04
N LEU A 77 26.47 35.44 12.45
CA LEU A 77 26.63 34.12 13.05
C LEU A 77 27.50 34.16 14.32
N THR A 78 28.56 34.97 14.29
CA THR A 78 29.53 35.13 15.39
C THR A 78 29.11 36.17 16.42
N ASN A 79 27.99 36.87 16.20
CA ASN A 79 27.51 37.97 17.05
C ASN A 79 28.61 39.03 17.29
N SER A 80 29.28 39.44 16.22
CA SER A 80 30.31 40.49 16.27
C SER A 80 29.67 41.88 16.44
N SER A 81 30.35 42.80 17.12
CA SER A 81 29.89 44.19 17.28
C SER A 81 30.07 45.05 16.03
N ALA A 82 30.77 44.55 15.01
CA ALA A 82 31.04 45.25 13.76
C ALA A 82 29.93 45.09 12.69
N ILE A 83 28.70 44.79 13.12
CA ILE A 83 27.55 44.61 12.22
C ILE A 83 27.04 45.96 11.75
N ASP A 84 26.84 46.09 10.44
CA ASP A 84 26.21 47.25 9.83
C ASP A 84 24.70 47.01 9.69
N PHE A 85 23.92 47.58 10.61
CA PHE A 85 22.46 47.40 10.62
C PHE A 85 21.76 48.07 9.44
N ALA A 86 22.32 49.16 8.88
CA ALA A 86 21.71 49.83 7.74
C ALA A 86 21.74 48.92 6.49
N LEU A 87 22.86 48.22 6.29
CA LEU A 87 23.01 47.24 5.22
C LEU A 87 22.08 46.03 5.41
N ILE A 88 21.82 45.62 6.67
CA ILE A 88 20.87 44.54 6.96
C ILE A 88 19.44 44.96 6.64
N ASP A 89 19.02 46.17 7.05
CA ASP A 89 17.65 46.64 6.83
C ASP A 89 17.34 46.76 5.33
N GLU A 90 18.29 47.24 4.54
CA GLU A 90 18.17 47.32 3.08
C GLU A 90 18.19 45.92 2.42
N GLY A 91 19.06 45.02 2.90
CA GLY A 91 19.22 43.67 2.35
C GLY A 91 18.16 42.65 2.79
N TYR A 92 17.44 42.92 3.89
CA TYR A 92 16.47 41.99 4.47
C TYR A 92 15.40 41.46 3.50
N PRO A 93 14.67 42.30 2.73
CA PRO A 93 13.67 41.80 1.79
C PRO A 93 14.27 40.90 0.69
N PHE A 94 15.47 41.24 0.20
CA PHE A 94 16.18 40.42 -0.78
C PHE A 94 16.63 39.08 -0.19
N PHE A 95 17.11 39.07 1.06
CA PHE A 95 17.45 37.85 1.77
C PHE A 95 16.23 36.94 1.94
N VAL A 96 15.09 37.48 2.38
CA VAL A 96 13.84 36.71 2.51
C VAL A 96 13.38 36.17 1.15
N GLY A 97 13.37 37.01 0.11
CA GLY A 97 13.03 36.60 -1.25
C GLY A 97 13.95 35.50 -1.79
N TYR A 98 15.25 35.59 -1.50
CA TYR A 98 16.24 34.58 -1.85
C TYR A 98 15.96 33.24 -1.16
N ILE A 99 15.71 33.23 0.16
CA ILE A 99 15.38 32.00 0.90
C ILE A 99 14.08 31.38 0.37
N LEU A 100 13.03 32.18 0.18
CA LEU A 100 11.75 31.68 -0.36
C LEU A 100 11.91 31.07 -1.75
N THR A 101 12.69 31.72 -2.64
CA THR A 101 12.98 31.20 -3.98
C THR A 101 13.72 29.87 -3.91
N LEU A 102 14.71 29.75 -3.03
CA LEU A 102 15.41 28.50 -2.80
C LEU A 102 14.51 27.41 -2.25
N CYS A 103 13.56 27.72 -1.36
CA CYS A 103 12.61 26.74 -0.85
C CYS A 103 11.66 26.24 -1.94
N ILE A 104 11.18 27.11 -2.83
CA ILE A 104 10.35 26.70 -3.97
C ILE A 104 11.15 25.79 -4.91
N LEU A 105 12.38 26.18 -5.25
CA LEU A 105 13.27 25.36 -6.08
C LEU A 105 13.59 24.01 -5.41
N ALA A 106 13.86 24.02 -4.11
CA ALA A 106 14.09 22.82 -3.30
C ALA A 106 12.90 21.85 -3.39
N GLY A 107 11.68 22.37 -3.26
CA GLY A 107 10.48 21.54 -3.36
C GLY A 107 10.29 20.93 -4.75
N ALA A 108 10.50 21.71 -5.81
CA ALA A 108 10.44 21.20 -7.18
C ALA A 108 11.49 20.10 -7.43
N LEU A 109 12.73 20.32 -6.99
CA LEU A 109 13.80 19.33 -7.10
C LEU A 109 13.53 18.08 -6.26
N ALA A 110 12.96 18.22 -5.07
CA ALA A 110 12.60 17.09 -4.20
C ALA A 110 11.61 16.15 -4.87
N ILE A 111 10.54 16.71 -5.45
CA ILE A 111 9.53 15.92 -6.18
C ILE A 111 10.16 15.23 -7.39
N GLY A 112 10.96 15.94 -8.18
CA GLY A 112 11.66 15.36 -9.33
C GLY A 112 12.64 14.26 -8.93
N PHE A 113 13.42 14.47 -7.87
CA PHE A 113 14.37 13.50 -7.35
C PHE A 113 13.68 12.28 -6.76
N GLN A 114 12.58 12.46 -6.04
CA GLN A 114 11.74 11.37 -5.54
C GLN A 114 11.25 10.48 -6.69
N GLN A 115 10.70 11.07 -7.75
CA GLN A 115 10.26 10.32 -8.93
C GLN A 115 11.41 9.56 -9.60
N LEU A 116 12.59 10.16 -9.68
CA LEU A 116 13.78 9.51 -10.25
C LEU A 116 14.23 8.31 -9.39
N VAL A 117 14.30 8.50 -8.07
CA VAL A 117 14.69 7.45 -7.11
C VAL A 117 13.75 6.24 -7.24
N VAL A 118 12.43 6.47 -7.24
CA VAL A 118 11.42 5.41 -7.37
C VAL A 118 11.51 4.72 -8.73
N ARG A 119 11.65 5.48 -9.83
CA ARG A 119 11.77 4.90 -11.18
C ARG A 119 13.00 4.02 -11.35
N LEU A 120 14.09 4.34 -10.67
CA LEU A 120 15.34 3.58 -10.72
C LEU A 120 15.44 2.50 -9.63
N GLY A 121 14.44 2.39 -8.74
CA GLY A 121 14.46 1.47 -7.60
C GLY A 121 15.61 1.74 -6.63
N TRP A 122 16.03 3.00 -6.51
CA TRP A 122 17.15 3.40 -5.64
C TRP A 122 16.77 3.44 -4.17
N ASP A 123 15.49 3.62 -3.85
CA ASP A 123 14.94 3.55 -2.50
C ASP A 123 15.08 2.15 -1.88
N GLU A 124 15.10 1.11 -2.70
CA GLU A 124 15.33 -0.28 -2.26
C GLU A 124 16.82 -0.58 -2.05
N ARG A 125 17.67 -0.03 -2.92
CA ARG A 125 19.11 -0.33 -2.93
C ARG A 125 19.88 0.45 -1.89
N TYR A 126 19.49 1.70 -1.64
CA TYR A 126 20.23 2.62 -0.78
C TYR A 126 19.35 3.04 0.41
N LYS A 127 19.72 2.60 1.62
CA LYS A 127 19.00 2.92 2.87
C LYS A 127 18.78 4.42 3.08
N LEU A 128 19.72 5.25 2.62
CA LEU A 128 19.62 6.70 2.69
C LEU A 128 18.41 7.21 1.90
N LEU A 129 18.20 6.69 0.67
CA LEU A 129 17.14 7.10 -0.25
C LEU A 129 15.78 6.43 0.00
N ARG A 130 15.63 5.75 1.14
CA ARG A 130 14.41 5.00 1.44
C ARG A 130 13.26 5.95 1.72
N ILE A 131 12.14 5.75 1.01
CA ILE A 131 10.90 6.54 1.14
C ILE A 131 9.87 5.80 2.00
N TYR A 132 9.81 4.47 1.87
CA TYR A 132 8.80 3.63 2.52
C TYR A 132 9.41 2.79 3.64
N ASN A 133 8.59 2.47 4.63
CA ASN A 133 8.88 1.35 5.52
C ASN A 133 8.82 0.05 4.70
N ASP A 134 9.67 -0.93 5.02
CA ASP A 134 9.69 -2.23 4.33
C ASP A 134 8.30 -2.90 4.32
N TRP A 135 7.52 -2.74 5.39
CA TRP A 135 6.15 -3.27 5.50
C TRP A 135 5.10 -2.44 4.77
N ASP A 136 5.24 -1.12 4.76
CA ASP A 136 4.34 -0.23 4.02
C ASP A 136 4.31 -0.61 2.54
N LYS A 137 5.47 -1.01 1.99
CA LYS A 137 5.56 -1.48 0.61
C LYS A 137 4.64 -2.67 0.31
N PHE A 138 4.54 -3.62 1.23
CA PHE A 138 3.64 -4.77 1.07
C PHE A 138 2.19 -4.41 1.37
N PHE A 139 1.94 -3.64 2.43
CA PHE A 139 0.60 -3.24 2.85
C PHE A 139 -0.04 -2.14 1.98
N SER A 140 0.69 -1.59 1.03
CA SER A 140 0.17 -0.65 0.02
C SER A 140 0.22 -1.20 -1.41
N GLY A 141 0.75 -2.41 -1.59
CA GLY A 141 0.94 -3.02 -2.92
C GLY A 141 2.05 -2.39 -3.77
N HIS A 142 2.89 -1.50 -3.23
CA HIS A 142 4.08 -0.98 -3.92
C HIS A 142 5.12 -2.07 -4.25
N ALA A 143 5.01 -3.26 -3.67
CA ALA A 143 5.78 -4.42 -4.08
C ALA A 143 5.42 -4.95 -5.48
N LEU A 144 4.24 -4.58 -6.01
CA LEU A 144 3.77 -5.03 -7.32
C LEU A 144 4.09 -4.01 -8.43
N PRO A 145 4.15 -4.46 -9.70
CA PRO A 145 4.19 -3.55 -10.84
C PRO A 145 3.02 -2.56 -10.82
N LYS A 146 3.25 -1.33 -11.30
CA LYS A 146 2.26 -0.25 -11.28
C LYS A 146 0.90 -0.67 -11.88
N ALA A 147 0.91 -1.44 -12.97
CA ALA A 147 -0.30 -1.91 -13.64
C ALA A 147 -1.15 -2.86 -12.78
N GLU A 148 -0.52 -3.68 -11.94
CA GLU A 148 -1.22 -4.57 -11.00
C GLU A 148 -1.69 -3.78 -9.78
N ARG A 149 -0.86 -2.85 -9.29
CA ARG A 149 -1.18 -2.02 -8.12
C ARG A 149 -2.43 -1.18 -8.32
N GLU A 150 -2.61 -0.61 -9.51
CA GLU A 150 -3.79 0.21 -9.84
C GLU A 150 -5.10 -0.60 -9.86
N GLN A 151 -5.03 -1.93 -9.89
CA GLN A 151 -6.18 -2.82 -9.87
C GLN A 151 -6.54 -3.31 -8.46
N ILE A 152 -5.70 -3.04 -7.45
CA ILE A 152 -5.94 -3.47 -6.08
C ILE A 152 -7.09 -2.64 -5.49
N GLU A 153 -8.13 -3.32 -5.02
CA GLU A 153 -9.25 -2.67 -4.36
C GLU A 153 -9.16 -2.77 -2.84
N PHE A 154 -8.71 -3.93 -2.34
CA PHE A 154 -8.43 -4.12 -0.93
C PHE A 154 -7.34 -5.18 -0.74
N ILE A 155 -6.71 -5.13 0.42
CA ILE A 155 -5.66 -6.06 0.82
C ILE A 155 -6.25 -6.95 1.90
N GLN A 156 -6.17 -8.25 1.72
CA GLN A 156 -6.53 -9.24 2.72
C GLN A 156 -5.25 -9.82 3.33
N VAL A 157 -5.30 -10.13 4.61
CA VAL A 157 -4.18 -10.75 5.33
C VAL A 157 -4.67 -11.96 6.10
N ASP A 158 -3.84 -12.99 6.02
CA ASP A 158 -4.00 -14.26 6.71
C ASP A 158 -2.88 -14.37 7.73
N VAL A 159 -3.25 -14.46 8.99
CA VAL A 159 -2.37 -14.29 10.14
C VAL A 159 -2.47 -15.53 11.01
N VAL A 160 -1.34 -16.22 11.23
CA VAL A 160 -1.28 -17.33 12.17
C VAL A 160 -0.79 -16.81 13.51
N CYS A 161 -1.58 -16.99 14.56
CA CYS A 161 -1.26 -16.58 15.92
C CYS A 161 -1.20 -17.78 16.86
N SER A 162 -0.36 -17.68 17.88
CA SER A 162 -0.34 -18.66 18.97
C SER A 162 -1.43 -18.33 19.98
N SER A 163 -2.16 -19.34 20.43
CA SER A 163 -3.09 -19.24 21.57
C SER A 163 -2.81 -20.37 22.56
N SER A 164 -3.27 -20.18 23.79
CA SER A 164 -3.31 -21.25 24.80
C SER A 164 -4.06 -22.51 24.33
N ALA A 165 -5.00 -22.36 23.39
CA ALA A 165 -5.79 -23.45 22.81
C ALA A 165 -5.18 -24.08 21.55
N GLY A 166 -4.02 -23.60 21.08
CA GLY A 166 -3.38 -24.02 19.83
C GLY A 166 -3.20 -22.87 18.84
N ASP A 167 -2.78 -23.20 17.62
CA ASP A 167 -2.57 -22.20 16.58
C ASP A 167 -3.90 -21.81 15.91
N VAL A 168 -4.09 -20.51 15.73
CA VAL A 168 -5.33 -19.93 15.21
C VAL A 168 -5.00 -19.10 13.97
N LEU A 169 -5.75 -19.34 12.90
CA LEU A 169 -5.71 -18.54 11.68
C LEU A 169 -6.77 -17.44 11.77
N TYR A 170 -6.32 -16.19 11.70
CA TYR A 170 -7.17 -15.03 11.49
C TYR A 170 -7.08 -14.59 10.04
N THR A 171 -8.21 -14.31 9.41
CA THR A 171 -8.26 -13.77 8.04
C THR A 171 -9.15 -12.54 8.03
N GLY A 172 -8.76 -11.48 7.33
CA GLY A 172 -9.56 -10.25 7.25
C GLY A 172 -8.97 -9.23 6.30
N VAL A 173 -9.71 -8.15 6.07
CA VAL A 173 -9.27 -7.03 5.23
C VAL A 173 -8.37 -6.11 6.06
N LEU A 174 -7.16 -5.83 5.56
CA LEU A 174 -6.23 -4.92 6.20
C LEU A 174 -6.72 -3.49 6.07
N GLU A 175 -7.13 -2.90 7.18
CA GLU A 175 -7.57 -1.50 7.24
C GLU A 175 -6.43 -0.56 7.61
N ASN A 176 -5.57 -1.03 8.52
CA ASN A 176 -4.51 -0.21 9.10
C ASN A 176 -3.43 -1.07 9.78
N TYR A 177 -2.29 -0.46 10.08
CA TYR A 177 -1.26 -0.98 10.95
C TYR A 177 -0.60 0.17 11.74
N SER A 178 -0.07 -0.12 12.92
CA SER A 178 0.73 0.82 13.70
C SER A 178 2.19 0.37 13.72
N LEU A 179 3.10 1.34 13.79
CA LEU A 179 4.54 1.10 13.94
C LEU A 179 4.96 1.31 15.40
N ASN A 180 5.95 0.55 15.85
CA ASN A 180 6.61 0.78 17.13
C ASN A 180 7.71 1.84 17.00
N LYS A 181 8.41 2.13 18.11
CA LYS A 181 9.52 3.10 18.14
C LYS A 181 10.73 2.71 17.27
N ASP A 182 10.83 1.45 16.88
CA ASP A 182 11.92 0.91 16.05
C ASP A 182 11.48 0.74 14.59
N GLN A 183 10.33 1.32 14.19
CA GLN A 183 9.73 1.17 12.85
C GLN A 183 9.35 -0.28 12.48
N GLY A 184 9.32 -1.20 13.43
CA GLY A 184 8.67 -2.50 13.25
C GLY A 184 7.14 -2.35 13.32
N ILE A 185 6.39 -3.27 12.72
CA ILE A 185 4.94 -3.32 12.94
C ILE A 185 4.70 -3.63 14.42
N ASP A 186 3.86 -2.82 15.06
CA ASP A 186 3.35 -3.06 16.41
C ASP A 186 2.02 -3.83 16.35
N ARG A 187 1.07 -3.39 15.51
CA ARG A 187 -0.27 -3.97 15.40
C ARG A 187 -0.79 -3.89 13.98
N ILE A 188 -1.63 -4.85 13.62
CA ILE A 188 -2.45 -4.80 12.41
C ILE A 188 -3.93 -4.73 12.79
N PHE A 189 -4.71 -4.01 12.00
CA PHE A 189 -6.14 -3.77 12.20
C PHE A 189 -6.88 -4.38 11.02
N LEU A 190 -7.72 -5.37 11.30
CA LEU A 190 -8.49 -6.11 10.32
C LEU A 190 -9.97 -5.75 10.42
N SER A 191 -10.63 -5.46 9.30
CA SER A 191 -12.09 -5.49 9.21
C SER A 191 -12.54 -6.83 8.63
N ASN A 192 -13.83 -7.16 8.78
CA ASN A 192 -14.42 -8.41 8.28
C ASN A 192 -13.57 -9.63 8.66
N ALA A 193 -13.17 -9.70 9.94
CA ALA A 193 -12.24 -10.71 10.41
C ALA A 193 -12.96 -12.03 10.70
N PHE A 194 -12.34 -13.14 10.31
CA PHE A 194 -12.76 -14.50 10.61
C PHE A 194 -11.65 -15.23 11.36
N ARG A 195 -12.04 -16.19 12.19
CA ARG A 195 -11.15 -17.03 12.99
C ARG A 195 -11.36 -18.50 12.65
N ARG A 196 -10.27 -19.25 12.52
CA ARG A 196 -10.27 -20.71 12.39
C ARG A 196 -9.20 -21.32 13.30
N GLU A 197 -9.54 -22.35 14.05
CA GLU A 197 -8.58 -23.09 14.87
C GLU A 197 -7.90 -24.16 13.99
N LEU A 198 -6.56 -24.22 14.00
CA LEU A 198 -5.81 -25.15 13.14
C LEU A 198 -5.68 -26.55 13.74
N LYS A 199 -6.05 -26.73 15.02
CA LYS A 199 -5.96 -28.02 15.72
C LYS A 199 -6.80 -29.12 15.06
N ASP A 200 -7.88 -28.73 14.37
CA ASP A 200 -8.83 -29.64 13.72
C ASP A 200 -8.45 -29.95 12.26
N ASP A 201 -7.42 -29.27 11.71
CA ASP A 201 -7.03 -29.42 10.30
C ASP A 201 -6.22 -30.69 10.02
N LEU A 202 -5.47 -31.17 11.02
CA LEU A 202 -4.64 -32.37 10.89
C LEU A 202 -5.42 -33.68 11.03
N GLN A 203 -6.72 -33.61 11.39
CA GLN A 203 -7.57 -34.80 11.57
C GLN A 203 -8.35 -35.19 10.30
N LEU A 204 -8.18 -34.45 9.20
CA LEU A 204 -8.76 -34.79 7.89
C LEU A 204 -7.95 -35.90 7.19
N ASP A 205 -7.87 -37.06 7.82
CA ASP A 205 -7.66 -38.31 7.09
C ASP A 205 -8.98 -38.64 6.38
N SER A 206 -8.96 -38.83 5.06
CA SER A 206 -10.02 -39.46 4.25
C SER A 206 -11.30 -38.68 3.89
N MET A 207 -11.19 -37.42 3.47
CA MET A 207 -12.09 -36.95 2.40
C MET A 207 -11.26 -36.40 1.26
N THR A 208 -11.07 -37.25 0.25
CA THR A 208 -10.71 -36.81 -1.10
C THR A 208 -11.86 -35.94 -1.57
N VAL A 209 -11.81 -34.63 -1.26
CA VAL A 209 -12.61 -33.64 -1.97
C VAL A 209 -12.09 -33.72 -3.40
N SER A 210 -12.81 -34.46 -4.24
CA SER A 210 -12.57 -34.51 -5.67
C SER A 210 -12.89 -33.12 -6.19
N LEU A 211 -11.87 -32.26 -6.21
CA LEU A 211 -11.95 -30.97 -6.87
C LEU A 211 -12.41 -31.25 -8.31
N PRO A 212 -13.52 -30.64 -8.76
CA PRO A 212 -13.94 -30.71 -10.16
C PRO A 212 -12.76 -30.43 -11.09
N ALA A 213 -12.68 -31.09 -12.24
CA ALA A 213 -11.55 -30.93 -13.18
C ALA A 213 -11.32 -29.47 -13.62
N ASP A 214 -12.35 -28.63 -13.51
CA ASP A 214 -12.35 -27.21 -13.83
C ASP A 214 -12.18 -26.29 -12.60
N TYR A 215 -11.80 -26.82 -11.43
CA TYR A 215 -11.60 -25.99 -10.24
C TYR A 215 -10.38 -25.10 -10.45
N PRO A 216 -10.54 -23.76 -10.45
CA PRO A 216 -9.41 -22.87 -10.62
C PRO A 216 -8.45 -23.08 -9.42
N SER A 217 -7.23 -23.51 -9.71
CA SER A 217 -6.17 -23.77 -8.72
C SER A 217 -5.72 -22.52 -7.95
N TYR A 218 -6.32 -21.38 -8.25
CA TYR A 218 -6.14 -20.11 -7.56
C TYR A 218 -7.53 -19.48 -7.41
N ARG A 219 -7.98 -19.25 -6.16
CA ARG A 219 -9.05 -18.29 -5.79
C ARG A 219 -10.51 -18.73 -5.64
N THR A 220 -10.78 -19.86 -5.00
CA THR A 220 -12.01 -19.97 -4.19
C THR A 220 -11.63 -20.41 -2.80
N LYS A 221 -11.49 -19.43 -1.90
CA LYS A 221 -11.39 -19.70 -0.47
C LYS A 221 -12.78 -20.15 -0.06
N ASP A 222 -13.00 -21.46 -0.06
CA ASP A 222 -14.22 -22.03 0.50
C ASP A 222 -14.18 -21.72 1.99
N PHE A 223 -14.91 -20.68 2.40
CA PHE A 223 -15.24 -20.47 3.80
C PHE A 223 -16.13 -21.63 4.21
N ASP A 224 -15.49 -22.73 4.60
CA ASP A 224 -16.18 -23.85 5.22
C ASP A 224 -16.62 -23.49 6.65
N ASP A 225 -17.40 -24.39 7.25
CA ASP A 225 -17.99 -24.21 8.57
C ASP A 225 -16.95 -24.03 9.70
N ARG A 226 -15.64 -24.16 9.42
CA ARG A 226 -14.55 -23.96 10.40
C ARG A 226 -14.22 -22.48 10.60
N TYR A 227 -14.68 -21.59 9.72
CA TYR A 227 -14.46 -20.14 9.85
C TYR A 227 -15.57 -19.48 10.65
N TYR A 228 -15.20 -18.87 11.77
CA TYR A 228 -16.12 -18.11 12.62
C TYR A 228 -15.91 -16.62 12.40
N ALA A 229 -16.96 -15.90 12.01
CA ALA A 229 -16.93 -14.45 11.90
C ALA A 229 -16.72 -13.81 13.28
N LEU A 230 -15.76 -12.89 13.39
CA LEU A 230 -15.53 -12.12 14.59
C LEU A 230 -16.38 -10.84 14.54
N PRO A 231 -17.27 -10.61 15.51
CA PRO A 231 -18.08 -9.40 15.53
C PRO A 231 -17.21 -8.18 15.87
N GLY A 232 -17.49 -7.04 15.22
CA GLY A 232 -16.82 -5.77 15.48
C GLY A 232 -16.43 -5.03 14.21
N ALA A 233 -16.09 -3.75 14.34
CA ALA A 233 -15.60 -2.94 13.23
C ALA A 233 -14.13 -3.24 12.90
N TYR A 234 -13.31 -3.46 13.94
CA TYR A 234 -11.90 -3.79 13.81
C TYR A 234 -11.51 -4.91 14.78
N PHE A 235 -10.73 -5.85 14.28
CA PHE A 235 -9.99 -6.84 15.05
C PHE A 235 -8.51 -6.45 15.04
N VAL A 236 -7.90 -6.35 16.22
CA VAL A 236 -6.53 -5.84 16.37
C VAL A 236 -5.62 -6.98 16.81
N ILE A 237 -4.57 -7.24 16.04
CA ILE A 237 -3.59 -8.29 16.34
C ILE A 237 -2.24 -7.61 16.64
N PRO A 238 -1.68 -7.78 17.84
CA PRO A 238 -0.31 -7.39 18.13
C PRO A 238 0.65 -8.21 17.26
N PHE A 239 1.58 -7.55 16.58
CA PHE A 239 2.49 -8.20 15.64
C PHE A 239 3.41 -9.22 16.33
N GLY A 240 3.74 -9.01 17.60
CA GLY A 240 4.51 -9.95 18.41
C GLY A 240 3.83 -11.31 18.62
N GLU A 241 2.51 -11.41 18.41
CA GLU A 241 1.75 -12.65 18.51
C GLU A 241 1.65 -13.41 17.17
N ILE A 242 2.13 -12.79 16.09
CA ILE A 242 2.04 -13.34 14.73
C ILE A 242 3.23 -14.27 14.48
N LYS A 243 2.93 -15.55 14.25
CA LYS A 243 3.90 -16.56 13.82
C LYS A 243 4.21 -16.46 12.33
N ASN A 244 3.17 -16.25 11.53
CA ASN A 244 3.28 -16.18 10.08
C ASN A 244 2.19 -15.28 9.50
N LEU A 245 2.49 -14.69 8.34
CA LEU A 245 1.63 -13.73 7.66
C LEU A 245 1.65 -14.01 6.16
N ASN A 246 0.47 -14.10 5.56
CA ASN A 246 0.28 -14.12 4.12
C ASN A 246 -0.55 -12.90 3.68
N ILE A 247 -0.11 -12.23 2.62
CA ILE A 247 -0.72 -10.99 2.12
C ILE A 247 -1.32 -11.28 0.74
N ILE A 248 -2.61 -10.96 0.59
CA ILE A 248 -3.40 -11.25 -0.60
C ILE A 248 -3.91 -9.94 -1.17
N TYR A 249 -3.61 -9.68 -2.45
CA TYR A 249 -4.10 -8.52 -3.18
C TYR A 249 -5.34 -8.91 -3.98
N ASN A 250 -6.47 -8.26 -3.68
CA ASN A 250 -7.75 -8.56 -4.30
C ASN A 250 -8.18 -7.48 -5.30
N THR A 251 -8.78 -7.95 -6.39
CA THR A 251 -9.31 -7.15 -7.51
C THR A 251 -10.77 -7.56 -7.68
N LEU A 252 -11.75 -6.65 -7.72
CA LEU A 252 -13.11 -7.03 -8.06
C LEU A 252 -13.25 -7.07 -9.59
N LYS A 253 -13.94 -8.10 -10.08
CA LYS A 253 -14.39 -8.13 -11.47
C LYS A 253 -15.88 -7.85 -11.47
N GLU A 254 -16.29 -6.77 -12.13
CA GLU A 254 -17.70 -6.48 -12.32
C GLU A 254 -18.33 -7.62 -13.12
N THR A 255 -19.20 -8.38 -12.47
CA THR A 255 -19.92 -9.47 -13.13
C THR A 255 -21.16 -8.84 -13.75
N SER A 256 -21.11 -8.55 -15.05
CA SER A 256 -22.33 -8.21 -15.79
C SER A 256 -23.26 -9.42 -15.70
N ALA A 257 -24.32 -9.32 -14.89
CA ALA A 257 -25.33 -10.37 -14.82
C ALA A 257 -25.83 -10.68 -16.24
N PRO A 258 -25.88 -11.96 -16.66
CA PRO A 258 -26.48 -12.29 -17.94
C PRO A 258 -27.95 -11.84 -17.89
N ALA A 259 -28.32 -10.96 -18.83
CA ALA A 259 -29.67 -10.44 -18.96
C ALA A 259 -30.67 -11.59 -18.88
N THR A 260 -31.45 -11.62 -17.81
CA THR A 260 -32.49 -12.61 -17.59
C THR A 260 -33.71 -12.21 -18.41
N ASP A 261 -33.58 -12.23 -19.74
CA ASP A 261 -34.66 -11.90 -20.67
C ASP A 261 -34.62 -12.90 -21.82
N SER A 262 -35.52 -13.90 -21.76
CA SER A 262 -36.06 -14.71 -22.90
C SER A 262 -36.47 -16.16 -22.59
N LEU A 263 -36.94 -16.51 -21.38
CA LEU A 263 -37.51 -17.86 -21.13
C LEU A 263 -38.95 -17.92 -20.64
N ILE A 264 -39.71 -16.82 -20.60
CA ILE A 264 -41.14 -16.85 -20.19
C ILE A 264 -42.13 -16.80 -21.37
N VAL A 265 -41.73 -16.47 -22.60
CA VAL A 265 -42.72 -16.26 -23.69
C VAL A 265 -43.04 -17.52 -24.51
N GLN A 266 -42.27 -18.61 -24.48
CA GLN A 266 -42.58 -19.78 -25.32
C GLN A 266 -43.59 -20.78 -24.74
N LYS A 267 -44.05 -20.64 -23.48
CA LYS A 267 -45.03 -21.57 -22.89
C LYS A 267 -46.49 -21.11 -22.97
N ALA A 268 -46.76 -19.91 -23.48
CA ALA A 268 -48.12 -19.37 -23.62
C ALA A 268 -48.71 -19.46 -25.05
N ALA A 269 -47.89 -19.73 -26.08
CA ALA A 269 -48.36 -19.77 -27.48
C ALA A 269 -48.73 -21.17 -28.01
N GLY A 270 -48.49 -22.25 -27.25
CA GLY A 270 -48.75 -23.62 -27.69
C GLY A 270 -50.07 -24.26 -27.23
N ALA A 271 -50.85 -23.57 -26.39
CA ALA A 271 -52.04 -24.17 -25.75
C ALA A 271 -53.38 -23.88 -26.45
N ALA A 272 -53.38 -23.22 -27.60
CA ALA A 272 -54.59 -22.83 -28.33
C ALA A 272 -54.59 -23.36 -29.78
N ALA A 273 -54.48 -24.67 -29.96
CA ALA A 273 -54.79 -25.33 -31.23
C ALA A 273 -55.18 -26.79 -30.99
N GLY A 274 -56.40 -27.01 -30.48
CA GLY A 274 -57.07 -28.29 -30.54
C GLY A 274 -58.21 -28.22 -31.55
N ALA A 275 -58.25 -29.14 -32.51
CA ALA A 275 -59.45 -29.87 -32.94
C ALA A 275 -59.19 -30.66 -34.24
N GLY A 276 -59.37 -31.99 -34.18
CA GLY A 276 -59.85 -32.75 -35.35
C GLY A 276 -59.28 -34.15 -35.54
N GLN A 277 -60.16 -35.14 -35.30
CA GLN A 277 -60.13 -36.54 -35.81
C GLN A 277 -59.08 -37.46 -35.16
N GLY A 278 -59.35 -38.70 -34.75
CA GLY A 278 -60.46 -39.66 -34.86
C GLY A 278 -59.87 -41.03 -34.42
N PRO A 279 -60.66 -42.02 -33.97
CA PRO A 279 -60.16 -43.09 -33.11
C PRO A 279 -59.80 -44.37 -33.88
N GLU A 280 -58.70 -45.03 -33.51
CA GLU A 280 -58.49 -46.43 -33.89
C GLU A 280 -57.83 -47.28 -32.79
N LYS A 281 -58.24 -48.55 -32.78
CA LYS A 281 -58.13 -49.60 -31.76
C LYS A 281 -56.68 -50.04 -31.45
N GLY A 282 -56.45 -50.52 -30.21
CA GLY A 282 -55.21 -51.18 -29.73
C GLY A 282 -54.97 -52.59 -30.31
N PRO A 283 -54.37 -53.59 -29.60
CA PRO A 283 -53.67 -53.61 -28.30
C PRO A 283 -52.28 -54.36 -28.35
N GLY A 284 -51.57 -54.47 -27.21
CA GLY A 284 -50.43 -55.40 -27.00
C GLY A 284 -49.37 -54.80 -26.07
N ALA A 285 -49.29 -55.15 -24.78
CA ALA A 285 -48.65 -56.36 -24.25
C ALA A 285 -47.22 -56.58 -24.78
N ASN A 286 -46.20 -56.43 -23.94
CA ASN A 286 -45.50 -57.54 -23.26
C ASN A 286 -44.03 -57.23 -22.95
N GLU A 287 -43.53 -57.80 -21.83
CA GLU A 287 -42.14 -58.23 -21.52
C GLU A 287 -40.99 -57.21 -21.72
N GLY A 288 -40.15 -56.89 -20.74
CA GLY A 288 -39.38 -57.79 -19.87
C GLY A 288 -37.90 -57.34 -19.92
N PRO A 289 -37.09 -57.58 -18.86
CA PRO A 289 -35.78 -56.96 -18.68
C PRO A 289 -34.63 -57.84 -19.21
N THR A 290 -33.52 -57.22 -19.61
CA THR A 290 -32.25 -57.94 -19.81
C THR A 290 -31.06 -57.10 -19.33
N SER A 291 -30.52 -57.49 -18.17
CA SER A 291 -29.07 -57.54 -17.98
C SER A 291 -28.49 -58.61 -18.91
N PRO A 292 -27.21 -58.48 -19.30
CA PRO A 292 -26.22 -59.38 -18.71
C PRO A 292 -24.89 -58.70 -18.36
N SER A 293 -24.39 -59.09 -17.19
CA SER A 293 -23.04 -59.61 -16.92
C SER A 293 -21.85 -59.24 -17.84
N ASP A 294 -20.77 -58.87 -17.17
CA ASP A 294 -19.53 -59.67 -17.07
C ASP A 294 -18.22 -59.07 -17.62
N LEU A 295 -17.18 -59.36 -16.82
CA LEU A 295 -15.77 -59.55 -17.16
C LEU A 295 -14.86 -58.33 -17.38
N GLY A 296 -13.78 -58.30 -16.59
CA GLY A 296 -12.50 -57.81 -17.10
C GLY A 296 -11.49 -57.33 -16.06
N ASP A 297 -10.94 -58.24 -15.27
CA ASP A 297 -9.60 -58.08 -14.67
C ASP A 297 -8.55 -57.76 -15.73
N GLY A 298 -7.57 -56.90 -15.43
CA GLY A 298 -6.38 -56.80 -16.27
C GLY A 298 -5.43 -55.64 -16.02
N LYS A 299 -4.51 -55.85 -15.07
CA LYS A 299 -3.17 -55.22 -14.88
C LYS A 299 -3.07 -53.85 -14.22
#